data_AF-A0A951S3E9-F1
#
_entry.id   AF-A0A951S3E9-F1
#
_cell.length_a   1.000
_cell.length_b   1.000
_cell.length_c   1.000
_cell.angle_alpha   90.00
_cell.angle_beta   90.00
_cell.angle_gamma   90.00
#
_symmetry.space_group_name_H-M   'P 1'
#
loop_
_entity.id
_entity.type
_entity.pdbx_description
1 polymer ?
#
loop_
_entity_poly.entity_id
_entity_poly.type
_entity_poly.pdbx_seq_one_letter_code
_entity_poly.pdbx_strand_id
1 'polypeptide(L)'
;KIPSDENYTAIAVGPGIGTDTKTAEALLTWLSTVTKPIVIDADALNIIGNAIQNGQDISFPENCIITPHPKEFDRMIGTCKYSINRLHKQIEFATKYNITIILKGAHTSIAMPNGELYFNSSGNPLLATAGSGDVLSGIISSLLAQGYNTSDAAKIGVYLHGKCADVFLSKGKKTMLASDIISMIPELL
;
A
#
# COMPACT_ATOMS: atom_id res chain seq x y z
N LYS A 1 3.13 -8.14 22.90
CA LYS A 1 3.27 -9.29 21.97
C LYS A 1 2.21 -9.13 20.91
N ILE A 2 2.55 -9.17 19.63
CA ILE A 2 1.57 -9.10 18.53
C ILE A 2 0.78 -10.43 18.54
N PRO A 3 -0.56 -10.42 18.44
CA PRO A 3 -1.37 -11.64 18.44
C PRO A 3 -1.05 -12.57 17.26
N SER A 4 -1.34 -13.86 17.42
CA SER A 4 -1.23 -14.86 16.32
C SER A 4 -2.18 -14.48 15.18
N ASP A 5 -1.78 -14.77 13.93
CA ASP A 5 -2.55 -14.48 12.74
C ASP A 5 -3.57 -15.58 12.36
N GLU A 6 -3.63 -16.67 13.14
CA GLU A 6 -4.46 -17.87 12.86
C GLU A 6 -5.94 -17.57 12.58
N ASN A 7 -6.52 -16.61 13.30
CA ASN A 7 -7.94 -16.25 13.21
C ASN A 7 -8.26 -15.17 12.17
N TYR A 8 -7.26 -14.69 11.42
CA TYR A 8 -7.44 -13.64 10.41
C TYR A 8 -7.35 -14.20 8.99
N THR A 9 -8.13 -13.64 8.08
CA THR A 9 -8.09 -13.96 6.65
C THR A 9 -7.13 -13.07 5.87
N ALA A 10 -6.97 -11.81 6.29
CA ALA A 10 -6.00 -10.86 5.78
C ALA A 10 -5.62 -9.86 6.88
N ILE A 11 -4.49 -9.17 6.71
CA ILE A 11 -3.93 -8.25 7.70
C ILE A 11 -3.62 -6.90 7.04
N ALA A 12 -3.90 -5.80 7.75
CA ALA A 12 -3.41 -4.48 7.41
C ALA A 12 -2.54 -3.97 8.56
N VAL A 13 -1.37 -3.40 8.28
CA VAL A 13 -0.47 -2.85 9.30
C VAL A 13 0.16 -1.55 8.83
N GLY A 14 0.32 -0.59 9.75
CA GLY A 14 1.08 0.62 9.49
C GLY A 14 0.41 1.93 9.86
N PRO A 15 -0.85 2.20 9.49
CA PRO A 15 -1.50 3.47 9.82
C PRO A 15 -1.52 3.74 11.33
N GLY A 16 -0.77 4.75 11.77
CA GLY A 16 -0.77 5.24 13.16
C GLY A 16 -0.12 4.32 14.20
N ILE A 17 0.69 3.33 13.79
CA ILE A 17 1.36 2.43 14.76
C ILE A 17 2.57 3.08 15.44
N GLY A 18 3.08 4.19 14.90
CA GLY A 18 4.29 4.86 15.39
C GLY A 18 5.59 4.16 14.98
N THR A 19 6.72 4.83 15.20
CA THR A 19 8.05 4.38 14.74
C THR A 19 9.08 4.23 15.86
N ASP A 20 8.63 4.08 17.12
CA ASP A 20 9.51 3.88 18.26
C ASP A 20 10.30 2.57 18.13
N THR A 21 11.50 2.51 18.72
CA THR A 21 12.40 1.34 18.62
C THR A 21 11.70 0.02 18.98
N LYS A 22 10.92 0.00 20.06
CA LYS A 22 10.17 -1.20 20.48
C LYS A 22 9.12 -1.63 19.46
N THR A 23 8.43 -0.66 18.84
CA THR A 23 7.45 -0.92 17.78
C THR A 23 8.15 -1.46 16.53
N ALA A 24 9.28 -0.87 16.16
CA ALA A 24 10.09 -1.29 15.02
C ALA A 24 10.60 -2.73 15.17
N GLU A 25 11.23 -3.05 16.31
CA GLU A 25 11.73 -4.41 16.60
C GLU A 25 10.59 -5.44 16.61
N ALA A 26 9.46 -5.10 17.22
CA ALA A 26 8.30 -5.99 17.27
C ALA A 26 7.72 -6.24 15.87
N LEU A 27 7.58 -5.19 15.05
CA LEU A 27 7.06 -5.28 13.68
C LEU A 27 7.98 -6.15 12.83
N LEU A 28 9.28 -5.85 12.78
CA LEU A 28 10.25 -6.56 11.94
C LEU A 28 10.33 -8.05 12.30
N THR A 29 10.32 -8.37 13.61
CA THR A 29 10.28 -9.75 14.08
C THR A 29 8.99 -10.45 13.66
N TRP A 30 7.84 -9.79 13.84
CA TRP A 30 6.55 -10.38 13.53
C TRP A 30 6.32 -10.59 12.04
N LEU A 31 6.79 -9.69 11.17
CA LEU A 31 6.67 -9.84 9.71
C LEU A 31 7.24 -11.19 9.24
N SER A 32 8.34 -11.68 9.82
CA SER A 32 8.92 -12.99 9.48
C SER A 32 8.05 -14.20 9.85
N THR A 33 6.99 -13.99 10.62
CA THR A 33 6.07 -15.03 11.12
C THR A 33 4.68 -14.99 10.48
N VAL A 34 4.38 -13.96 9.68
CA VAL A 34 3.06 -13.79 9.05
C VAL A 34 2.87 -14.79 7.92
N THR A 35 1.74 -15.49 7.95
CA THR A 35 1.32 -16.49 6.96
C THR A 35 0.08 -16.09 6.17
N LYS A 36 -0.59 -15.00 6.58
CA LYS A 36 -1.77 -14.46 5.91
C LYS A 36 -1.41 -13.37 4.88
N PRO A 37 -2.24 -13.17 3.83
CA PRO A 37 -2.12 -12.01 2.96
C PRO A 37 -2.10 -10.70 3.76
N ILE A 38 -1.20 -9.80 3.41
CA ILE A 38 -0.92 -8.60 4.20
C ILE A 38 -0.77 -7.35 3.35
N VAL A 39 -1.31 -6.24 3.85
CA VAL A 39 -1.05 -4.88 3.35
C VAL A 39 -0.20 -4.13 4.36
N ILE A 40 0.95 -3.60 3.91
CA ILE A 40 1.87 -2.81 4.74
C ILE A 40 1.86 -1.37 4.22
N ASP A 41 1.54 -0.42 5.08
CA ASP A 41 1.45 1.01 4.75
C ASP A 41 2.16 1.92 5.77
N ALA A 42 2.24 3.22 5.48
CA ALA A 42 2.54 4.28 6.44
C ALA A 42 3.75 3.99 7.38
N ASP A 43 3.55 4.00 8.71
CA ASP A 43 4.65 3.86 9.68
C ASP A 43 5.38 2.52 9.56
N ALA A 44 4.69 1.46 9.16
CA ALA A 44 5.35 0.17 8.91
C ALA A 44 6.33 0.26 7.73
N LEU A 45 5.99 1.00 6.67
CA LEU A 45 6.90 1.28 5.56
C LEU A 45 8.06 2.19 5.98
N ASN A 46 7.83 3.14 6.88
CA ASN A 46 8.90 3.97 7.45
C ASN A 46 9.91 3.11 8.23
N ILE A 47 9.42 2.18 9.07
CA ILE A 47 10.25 1.24 9.84
C ILE A 47 11.07 0.36 8.89
N ILE A 48 10.41 -0.29 7.91
CA ILE A 48 11.08 -1.15 6.94
C ILE A 48 12.13 -0.38 6.14
N GLY A 49 11.79 0.83 5.68
CA GLY A 49 12.73 1.69 4.96
C GLY A 49 13.96 2.04 5.79
N ASN A 50 13.79 2.39 7.06
CA ASN A 50 14.91 2.66 7.96
C ASN A 50 15.77 1.41 8.20
N ALA A 51 15.16 0.24 8.37
CA ALA A 51 15.86 -1.03 8.54
C ALA A 51 16.73 -1.36 7.32
N ILE A 52 16.19 -1.23 6.11
CA ILE A 52 16.94 -1.43 4.86
C ILE A 52 18.10 -0.44 4.74
N GLN A 53 17.90 0.84 5.08
CA GLN A 53 18.96 1.85 5.06
C GLN A 53 20.10 1.53 6.03
N ASN A 54 19.78 0.91 7.16
CA ASN A 54 20.75 0.45 8.15
C ASN A 54 21.40 -0.89 7.80
N GLY A 55 21.16 -1.42 6.59
CA GLY A 55 21.76 -2.66 6.10
C GLY A 55 21.14 -3.94 6.67
N GLN A 56 19.95 -3.85 7.27
CA GLN A 56 19.21 -5.04 7.69
C GLN A 56 18.60 -5.74 6.48
N ASP A 57 18.69 -7.05 6.45
CA ASP A 57 17.98 -7.86 5.46
C ASP A 57 16.52 -8.01 5.88
N ILE A 58 15.60 -7.75 4.94
CA ILE A 58 14.16 -7.76 5.20
C ILE A 58 13.54 -8.91 4.41
N SER A 59 12.86 -9.79 5.14
CA SER A 59 11.97 -10.79 4.55
C SER A 59 10.54 -10.26 4.61
N PHE A 60 9.87 -10.25 3.45
CA PHE A 60 8.45 -9.94 3.37
C PHE A 60 7.64 -11.24 3.43
N PRO A 61 6.43 -11.22 4.04
CA PRO A 61 5.51 -12.34 3.97
C PRO A 61 5.14 -12.68 2.53
N GLU A 62 4.74 -13.94 2.30
CA GLU A 62 4.07 -14.29 1.05
C GLU A 62 2.77 -13.50 0.88
N ASN A 63 2.37 -13.24 -0.37
CA ASN A 63 1.15 -12.48 -0.68
C ASN A 63 1.12 -11.09 -0.01
N CYS A 64 2.27 -10.43 0.03
CA CYS A 64 2.42 -9.08 0.58
C CYS A 64 2.17 -8.00 -0.48
N ILE A 65 1.38 -7.01 -0.10
CA ILE A 65 1.18 -5.76 -0.84
C ILE A 65 1.75 -4.62 0.01
N ILE A 66 2.61 -3.78 -0.58
CA ILE A 66 3.05 -2.54 0.05
C ILE A 66 2.53 -1.33 -0.71
N THR A 67 2.17 -0.27 0.00
CA THR A 67 1.50 0.92 -0.57
C THR A 67 2.29 2.23 -0.39
N PRO A 68 3.60 2.30 -0.71
CA PRO A 68 4.39 3.49 -0.42
C PRO A 68 3.97 4.70 -1.26
N HIS A 69 4.02 5.89 -0.68
CA HIS A 69 4.17 7.13 -1.44
C HIS A 69 5.65 7.33 -1.86
N PRO A 70 5.99 8.26 -2.79
CA PRO A 70 7.34 8.35 -3.35
C PRO A 70 8.46 8.51 -2.32
N LYS A 71 8.25 9.27 -1.24
CA LYS A 71 9.26 9.44 -0.18
C LYS A 71 9.47 8.18 0.68
N GLU A 72 8.44 7.38 0.92
CA GLU A 72 8.53 6.10 1.64
C GLU A 72 9.32 5.11 0.78
N PHE A 73 9.01 5.06 -0.51
CA PHE A 73 9.70 4.19 -1.43
C PHE A 73 11.17 4.59 -1.60
N ASP A 74 11.46 5.88 -1.82
CA ASP A 74 12.83 6.40 -1.93
C ASP A 74 13.67 6.08 -0.67
N ARG A 75 13.05 5.94 0.50
CA ARG A 75 13.74 5.49 1.71
C ARG A 75 14.25 4.05 1.58
N MET A 76 13.45 3.16 0.99
CA MET A 76 13.80 1.74 0.79
C MET A 76 14.81 1.52 -0.33
N ILE A 77 14.72 2.29 -1.41
CA ILE A 77 15.47 2.04 -2.65
C ILE A 77 16.55 3.09 -2.96
N GLY A 78 16.69 4.09 -2.11
CA GLY A 78 17.52 5.26 -2.33
C GLY A 78 16.89 6.28 -3.29
N THR A 79 17.22 7.55 -3.08
CA THR A 79 16.64 8.70 -3.81
C THR A 79 16.72 8.56 -5.32
N CYS A 80 15.60 8.77 -6.00
CA CYS A 80 15.51 8.79 -7.45
C CYS A 80 15.35 10.22 -7.96
N LYS A 81 16.26 10.66 -8.85
CA LYS A 81 16.19 11.98 -9.47
C LYS A 81 14.99 12.14 -10.41
N TYR A 82 14.64 11.09 -11.14
CA TYR A 82 13.54 11.09 -12.11
C TYR A 82 12.51 10.01 -11.77
N SER A 83 11.25 10.25 -12.13
CA SER A 83 10.15 9.32 -11.92
C SER A 83 10.37 7.98 -12.62
N ILE A 84 10.94 8.00 -13.83
CA ILE A 84 11.19 6.76 -14.60
C ILE A 84 12.16 5.82 -13.88
N ASN A 85 13.22 6.35 -13.26
CA ASN A 85 14.15 5.55 -12.46
C ASN A 85 13.45 4.89 -11.27
N ARG A 86 12.48 5.59 -10.67
CA ARG A 86 11.69 5.05 -9.58
C ARG A 86 10.80 3.89 -10.04
N LEU A 87 10.22 3.97 -11.23
CA LEU A 87 9.43 2.88 -11.83
C LEU A 87 10.28 1.63 -12.09
N HIS A 88 11.48 1.79 -12.63
CA HIS A 88 12.39 0.64 -12.81
C HIS A 88 12.75 0.00 -11.48
N LYS A 89 13.13 0.80 -10.48
CA LYS A 89 13.41 0.28 -9.14
C LYS A 89 12.18 -0.32 -8.45
N GLN A 90 10.97 0.16 -8.77
CA GLN A 90 9.71 -0.43 -8.31
C GLN A 90 9.57 -1.86 -8.83
N ILE A 91 9.79 -2.08 -10.11
CA ILE A 91 9.77 -3.41 -10.72
C ILE A 91 10.86 -4.30 -10.11
N GLU A 92 12.10 -3.81 -10.05
CA GLU A 92 13.22 -4.56 -9.48
C GLU A 92 12.97 -4.98 -8.03
N PHE A 93 12.41 -4.08 -7.21
CA PHE A 93 12.10 -4.36 -5.81
C PHE A 93 10.95 -5.37 -5.68
N ALA A 94 9.89 -5.21 -6.48
CA ALA A 94 8.75 -6.13 -6.48
C ALA A 94 9.18 -7.56 -6.84
N THR A 95 9.99 -7.70 -7.90
CA THR A 95 10.53 -8.99 -8.33
C THR A 95 11.52 -9.56 -7.32
N LYS A 96 12.45 -8.74 -6.79
CA LYS A 96 13.47 -9.19 -5.82
C LYS A 96 12.85 -9.78 -4.56
N TYR A 97 11.84 -9.11 -4.01
CA TYR A 97 11.19 -9.53 -2.76
C TYR A 97 9.94 -10.38 -2.98
N ASN A 98 9.57 -10.66 -4.24
CA ASN A 98 8.36 -11.39 -4.61
C ASN A 98 7.07 -10.79 -3.99
N ILE A 99 6.91 -9.47 -4.08
CA ILE A 99 5.78 -8.72 -3.52
C ILE A 99 5.08 -7.85 -4.57
N THR A 100 3.87 -7.39 -4.24
CA THR A 100 3.18 -6.36 -5.03
C THR A 100 3.44 -4.98 -4.44
N ILE A 101 3.77 -4.00 -5.29
CA ILE A 101 4.05 -2.62 -4.85
C ILE A 101 3.07 -1.66 -5.53
N ILE A 102 2.27 -0.96 -4.73
CA ILE A 102 1.42 0.13 -5.18
C ILE A 102 2.12 1.46 -4.84
N LEU A 103 2.78 2.05 -5.83
CA LEU A 103 3.46 3.33 -5.67
C LEU A 103 2.45 4.46 -5.87
N LYS A 104 2.01 5.06 -4.75
CA LYS A 104 0.98 6.11 -4.73
C LYS A 104 1.46 7.38 -5.44
N GLY A 105 0.58 8.04 -6.17
CA GLY A 105 0.84 9.30 -6.86
C GLY A 105 -0.29 9.68 -7.81
N ALA A 106 -0.13 10.78 -8.56
CA ALA A 106 -1.12 11.24 -9.54
C ALA A 106 -1.46 10.16 -10.59
N HIS A 107 -0.44 9.37 -10.99
CA HIS A 107 -0.60 8.14 -11.75
C HIS A 107 -0.05 6.99 -10.91
N THR A 108 -0.90 6.43 -10.04
CA THR A 108 -0.50 5.32 -9.18
C THR A 108 -0.10 4.12 -10.04
N SER A 109 1.11 3.61 -9.83
CA SER A 109 1.64 2.44 -10.53
C SER A 109 1.64 1.21 -9.64
N ILE A 110 1.37 0.05 -10.22
CA ILE A 110 1.31 -1.24 -9.52
C ILE A 110 2.32 -2.19 -10.17
N ALA A 111 3.41 -2.47 -9.47
CA ALA A 111 4.41 -3.45 -9.89
C ALA A 111 4.09 -4.81 -9.27
N MET A 112 4.11 -5.84 -10.10
CA MET A 112 3.84 -7.22 -9.73
C MET A 112 5.14 -8.01 -9.55
N PRO A 113 5.12 -9.10 -8.76
CA PRO A 113 6.31 -9.95 -8.54
C PRO A 113 6.84 -10.61 -9.82
N ASN A 114 6.00 -10.77 -10.83
CA ASN A 114 6.38 -11.32 -12.14
C ASN A 114 7.04 -10.28 -13.07
N GLY A 115 7.23 -9.04 -12.61
CA GLY A 115 7.84 -7.95 -13.39
C GLY A 115 6.86 -7.11 -14.22
N GLU A 116 5.57 -7.42 -14.21
CA GLU A 116 4.55 -6.59 -14.88
C GLU A 116 4.33 -5.27 -14.12
N LEU A 117 4.07 -4.21 -14.88
CA LEU A 117 3.76 -2.88 -14.35
C LEU A 117 2.43 -2.38 -14.92
N TYR A 118 1.53 -1.99 -14.03
CA TYR A 118 0.22 -1.45 -14.37
C TYR A 118 0.10 0.00 -13.90
N PHE A 119 -0.78 0.78 -14.52
CA PHE A 119 -1.08 2.16 -14.13
C PHE A 119 -2.57 2.34 -13.89
N ASN A 120 -2.91 3.03 -12.81
CA ASN A 120 -4.29 3.41 -12.55
C ASN A 120 -4.73 4.54 -13.48
N SER A 121 -5.93 4.40 -14.05
CA SER A 121 -6.56 5.37 -14.95
C SER A 121 -7.65 6.22 -14.30
N SER A 122 -7.84 6.07 -12.98
CA SER A 122 -8.87 6.78 -12.20
C SER A 122 -8.26 7.65 -11.11
N GLY A 123 -9.08 8.54 -10.55
CA GLY A 123 -8.70 9.42 -9.47
C GLY A 123 -8.21 10.78 -9.93
N ASN A 124 -8.21 11.70 -8.99
CA ASN A 124 -7.92 13.10 -9.22
C ASN A 124 -7.39 13.76 -7.94
N PRO A 125 -6.97 15.04 -7.97
CA PRO A 125 -6.36 15.71 -6.82
C PRO A 125 -7.20 15.75 -5.54
N LEU A 126 -8.51 15.48 -5.58
CA LEU A 126 -9.33 15.36 -4.37
C LEU A 126 -8.83 14.26 -3.42
N LEU A 127 -8.14 13.24 -3.94
CA LEU A 127 -7.53 12.19 -3.12
C LEU A 127 -6.30 12.66 -2.34
N ALA A 128 -5.77 13.86 -2.58
CA ALA A 128 -4.69 14.46 -1.82
C ALA A 128 -5.18 15.01 -0.47
N THR A 129 -5.95 14.20 0.25
CA THR A 129 -6.49 14.49 1.58
C THR A 129 -5.91 13.54 2.61
N ALA A 130 -5.79 13.99 3.86
CA ALA A 130 -5.27 13.16 4.94
C ALA A 130 -6.17 11.93 5.17
N GLY A 131 -5.56 10.76 5.41
CA GLY A 131 -6.29 9.51 5.60
C GLY A 131 -6.74 8.80 4.32
N SER A 132 -6.61 9.42 3.14
CA SER A 132 -6.92 8.79 1.84
C SER A 132 -6.13 7.49 1.62
N GLY A 133 -4.83 7.49 1.96
CA GLY A 133 -3.99 6.29 1.92
C GLY A 133 -4.48 5.17 2.85
N ASP A 134 -4.95 5.52 4.06
CA ASP A 134 -5.47 4.55 5.03
C ASP A 134 -6.75 3.89 4.51
N VAL A 135 -7.60 4.67 3.82
CA VAL A 135 -8.79 4.14 3.15
C VAL A 135 -8.40 3.17 2.04
N LEU A 136 -7.43 3.50 1.20
CA LEU A 136 -6.92 2.58 0.17
C LEU A 136 -6.42 1.27 0.79
N SER A 137 -5.63 1.35 1.85
CA SER A 137 -5.12 0.17 2.57
C SER A 137 -6.26 -0.69 3.14
N GLY A 138 -7.31 -0.06 3.67
CA GLY A 138 -8.52 -0.75 4.12
C GLY A 138 -9.28 -1.44 2.99
N ILE A 139 -9.47 -0.78 1.85
CA ILE A 139 -10.13 -1.35 0.66
C ILE A 139 -9.40 -2.61 0.20
N ILE A 140 -8.07 -2.53 0.01
CA ILE A 140 -7.26 -3.66 -0.46
C ILE A 140 -7.31 -4.81 0.55
N SER A 141 -7.17 -4.51 1.84
CA SER A 141 -7.22 -5.53 2.89
C SER A 141 -8.58 -6.24 2.95
N SER A 142 -9.67 -5.51 2.70
CA SER A 142 -11.01 -6.07 2.56
C SER A 142 -11.12 -7.03 1.37
N LEU A 143 -10.53 -6.68 0.21
CA LEU A 143 -10.54 -7.54 -0.97
C LEU A 143 -9.73 -8.83 -0.73
N LEU A 144 -8.56 -8.71 -0.09
CA LEU A 144 -7.77 -9.87 0.32
C LEU A 144 -8.57 -10.76 1.29
N ALA A 145 -9.26 -10.18 2.27
CA ALA A 145 -10.08 -10.91 3.22
C ALA A 145 -11.25 -11.65 2.56
N GLN A 146 -11.73 -11.18 1.40
CA GLN A 146 -12.75 -11.83 0.57
C GLN A 146 -12.19 -12.95 -0.34
N GLY A 147 -10.88 -13.19 -0.31
CA GLY A 147 -10.23 -14.27 -1.07
C GLY A 147 -9.69 -13.87 -2.44
N TYR A 148 -9.68 -12.57 -2.78
CA TYR A 148 -8.99 -12.11 -3.99
C TYR A 148 -7.48 -12.29 -3.84
N ASN A 149 -6.81 -12.67 -4.93
CA ASN A 149 -5.35 -12.68 -4.96
C ASN A 149 -4.79 -11.24 -4.92
N THR A 150 -3.48 -11.11 -4.66
CA THR A 150 -2.82 -9.81 -4.51
C THR A 150 -2.89 -8.93 -5.75
N SER A 151 -2.83 -9.52 -6.95
CA SER A 151 -2.92 -8.80 -8.23
C SER A 151 -4.29 -8.16 -8.40
N ASP A 152 -5.35 -8.93 -8.21
CA ASP A 152 -6.73 -8.46 -8.36
C ASP A 152 -7.08 -7.47 -7.25
N ALA A 153 -6.73 -7.78 -5.99
CA ALA A 153 -6.96 -6.88 -4.87
C ALA A 153 -6.28 -5.51 -5.05
N ALA A 154 -5.03 -5.49 -5.54
CA ALA A 154 -4.31 -4.26 -5.84
C ALA A 154 -4.97 -3.46 -6.96
N LYS A 155 -5.26 -4.10 -8.10
CA LYS A 155 -5.85 -3.44 -9.28
C LYS A 155 -7.23 -2.87 -8.98
N ILE A 156 -8.11 -3.69 -8.40
CA ILE A 156 -9.49 -3.30 -8.05
C ILE A 156 -9.45 -2.23 -6.97
N GLY A 157 -8.67 -2.41 -5.91
CA GLY A 157 -8.63 -1.48 -4.79
C GLY A 157 -8.18 -0.08 -5.20
N VAL A 158 -7.10 0.01 -5.99
CA VAL A 158 -6.59 1.28 -6.51
C VAL A 158 -7.58 1.94 -7.48
N TYR A 159 -8.19 1.16 -8.37
CA TYR A 159 -9.17 1.68 -9.33
C TYR A 159 -10.44 2.19 -8.62
N LEU A 160 -11.00 1.39 -7.71
CA LEU A 160 -12.20 1.76 -6.93
C LEU A 160 -11.95 3.03 -6.12
N HIS A 161 -10.80 3.12 -5.44
CA HIS A 161 -10.40 4.29 -4.68
C HIS A 161 -10.33 5.56 -5.54
N GLY A 162 -9.71 5.48 -6.73
CA GLY A 162 -9.70 6.56 -7.71
C GLY A 162 -11.10 6.93 -8.20
N LYS A 163 -11.90 5.92 -8.53
CA LYS A 163 -13.25 6.10 -9.06
C LYS A 163 -14.19 6.80 -8.08
N CYS A 164 -14.03 6.55 -6.77
CA CYS A 164 -14.75 7.30 -5.72
C CYS A 164 -14.56 8.81 -5.88
N ALA A 165 -13.32 9.27 -6.06
CA ALA A 165 -13.03 10.70 -6.24
C ALA A 165 -13.56 11.25 -7.56
N ASP A 166 -13.54 10.47 -8.64
CA ASP A 166 -14.05 10.90 -9.94
C ASP A 166 -15.57 11.11 -9.92
N VAL A 167 -16.31 10.17 -9.32
CA VAL A 167 -17.76 10.31 -9.15
C VAL A 167 -18.08 11.43 -8.18
N PHE A 168 -17.35 11.57 -7.09
CA PHE A 168 -17.53 12.66 -6.13
C PHE A 168 -17.35 14.04 -6.78
N LEU A 169 -16.33 14.20 -7.64
CA LEU A 169 -16.11 15.42 -8.42
C LEU A 169 -17.24 15.68 -9.43
N SER A 170 -17.74 14.64 -10.10
CA SER A 170 -18.86 14.76 -11.06
C SER A 170 -20.15 15.26 -10.42
N LYS A 171 -20.33 15.06 -9.10
CA LYS A 171 -21.43 15.61 -8.29
C LYS A 171 -21.24 17.10 -7.92
N GLY A 172 -20.23 17.78 -8.47
CA GLY A 172 -19.96 19.20 -8.25
C GLY A 172 -19.24 19.53 -6.94
N LYS A 173 -18.80 18.51 -6.17
CA LYS A 173 -18.08 18.71 -4.91
C LYS A 173 -16.60 18.99 -5.19
N LYS A 174 -16.01 19.95 -4.47
CA LYS A 174 -14.64 20.45 -4.71
C LYS A 174 -13.63 20.13 -3.61
N THR A 175 -14.07 19.52 -2.52
CA THR A 175 -13.25 19.16 -1.37
C THR A 175 -13.70 17.81 -0.83
N MET A 176 -12.76 16.92 -0.53
CA MET A 176 -13.04 15.55 -0.14
C MET A 176 -12.30 15.20 1.15
N LEU A 177 -13.01 14.58 2.09
CA LEU A 177 -12.45 13.95 3.28
C LEU A 177 -12.25 12.44 3.01
N ALA A 178 -11.40 11.78 3.81
CA ALA A 178 -11.26 10.33 3.72
C ALA A 178 -12.60 9.59 3.94
N SER A 179 -13.45 10.08 4.84
CA SER A 179 -14.79 9.54 5.07
C SER A 179 -15.73 9.68 3.87
N ASP A 180 -15.54 10.71 3.04
CA ASP A 180 -16.30 10.85 1.80
C ASP A 180 -15.96 9.70 0.83
N ILE A 181 -14.69 9.27 0.78
CA ILE A 181 -14.26 8.13 -0.05
C ILE A 181 -15.01 6.87 0.39
N ILE A 182 -15.08 6.63 1.70
CA ILE A 182 -15.78 5.48 2.29
C ILE A 182 -17.26 5.49 1.89
N SER A 183 -17.92 6.65 2.01
CA SER A 183 -19.34 6.80 1.64
C SER A 183 -19.63 6.57 0.16
N MET A 184 -18.64 6.77 -0.71
CA MET A 184 -18.78 6.53 -2.16
C MET A 184 -18.62 5.06 -2.55
N ILE A 185 -17.97 4.22 -1.73
CA ILE A 185 -17.68 2.81 -2.07
C ILE A 185 -18.97 2.03 -2.41
N PRO A 186 -20.06 2.06 -1.60
CA PRO A 186 -21.26 1.29 -1.89
C PRO A 186 -21.99 1.72 -3.16
N GLU A 187 -21.75 2.93 -3.67
CA GLU A 187 -22.35 3.38 -4.93
C GLU A 187 -21.64 2.80 -6.17
N LEU A 188 -20.48 2.18 -5.99
CA LEU A 188 -19.60 1.69 -7.05
C LEU A 188 -19.41 0.17 -7.06
N LEU A 189 -20.00 -0.53 -6.09
CA LEU A 189 -20.04 -2.00 -5.97
C LEU A 189 -21.39 -2.53 -6.47
#